data_AF-A0A6P0M038-F1
#
_entry.id   AF-A0A6P0M038-F1
#
_cell.length_a   1.000
_cell.length_b   1.000
_cell.length_c   1.000
_cell.angle_alpha   90.00
_cell.angle_beta   90.00
_cell.angle_gamma   90.00
#
_symmetry.space_group_name_H-M   'P 1'
#
loop_
_entity.id
_entity.type
_entity.pdbx_description
1 polymer ?
#
loop_
_entity_poly.entity_id
_entity_poly.type
_entity_poly.pdbx_seq_one_letter_code
_entity_poly.pdbx_strand_id
1 'polypeptide(L)'
;MKSYNQLYDNLSREKLSEVFKDFKIDQNYNYERLLKEIRQQVLFYLKVIYITVKEEYQAYIIFETLNARGINLSFVDLIKNKLFKELNQQHPDDTAKTKWKKLRFLISSREGLGSLETFVRHWWISRYSYKSAEKVYKAFKEKWNNDEINANQFIDDLISDAEKYIKIASPNWDDWKQQEEKDIYRSLNALKIFELSQNRPFILSLFRAKEAKIIKLSELKNILAFIEGFHFLFNAVCSMRASGIEGSYSKAARAIFEANNDKKITKIIIIFKKQMLNKIPNKNIFQENFQELTYVKKYTKNKKLIQYILFLIEVSKRETKELKPDDLTLEHILSQSSGNDDCIGKIGNLLPLAKELNQKADNKSFKEKIEIYHKSEFQLTREFVANNYQTWGEEQINERTNALADYCYDLLQTKLESS
;
A
#
# COMPACT_ATOMS: atom_id res chain seq x y z
N MET A 1 35.22 25.77 -4.27
CA MET A 1 34.47 27.05 -4.16
C MET A 1 33.15 26.92 -3.40
N LYS A 2 32.23 26.00 -3.71
CA LYS A 2 30.93 25.88 -3.00
C LYS A 2 31.05 25.73 -1.47
N SER A 3 31.92 24.84 -0.97
CA SER A 3 32.10 24.62 0.48
C SER A 3 32.77 25.79 1.20
N TYR A 4 33.68 26.50 0.52
CA TYR A 4 34.32 27.71 1.04
C TYR A 4 33.28 28.83 1.23
N ASN A 5 32.42 29.03 0.23
CA ASN A 5 31.35 30.03 0.30
C ASN A 5 30.32 29.67 1.39
N GLN A 6 30.01 28.38 1.58
CA GLN A 6 29.14 27.93 2.67
C GLN A 6 29.73 28.18 4.06
N LEU A 7 31.03 27.95 4.26
CA LEU A 7 31.69 28.25 5.53
C LEU A 7 31.71 29.76 5.79
N TYR A 8 31.98 30.56 4.77
CA TYR A 8 31.96 32.01 4.89
C TYR A 8 30.57 32.53 5.27
N ASP A 9 29.52 32.00 4.63
CA ASP A 9 28.12 32.32 4.94
C ASP A 9 27.74 31.90 6.36
N ASN A 10 28.07 30.68 6.77
CA ASN A 10 27.79 30.16 8.11
C ASN A 10 28.57 30.86 9.24
N LEU A 11 29.70 31.47 8.92
CA LEU A 11 30.50 32.26 9.86
C LEU A 11 30.19 33.76 9.80
N SER A 12 29.19 34.17 9.01
CA SER A 12 28.74 35.57 8.94
C SER A 12 28.21 36.05 10.29
N ARG A 13 28.26 37.37 10.52
CA ARG A 13 27.75 38.00 11.75
C ARG A 13 26.30 37.67 12.02
N GLU A 14 25.48 37.74 10.98
CA GLU A 14 24.04 37.49 11.04
C GLU A 14 23.80 36.08 11.59
N LYS A 15 24.36 35.04 10.97
CA LYS A 15 24.17 33.65 11.43
C LYS A 15 24.82 33.37 12.79
N LEU A 16 26.00 33.91 13.06
CA LEU A 16 26.62 33.71 14.38
C LEU A 16 25.85 34.40 15.49
N SER A 17 25.18 35.53 15.23
CA SER A 17 24.32 36.22 16.19
C SER A 17 23.06 35.44 16.53
N GLU A 18 22.53 34.67 15.57
CA GLU A 18 21.39 33.76 15.84
C GLU A 18 21.78 32.57 16.72
N VAL A 19 23.02 32.08 16.61
CA VAL A 19 23.51 30.92 17.36
C VAL A 19 24.02 31.32 18.75
N PHE A 20 24.73 32.45 18.84
CA PHE A 20 25.34 32.97 20.07
C PHE A 20 24.62 34.24 20.55
N LYS A 21 23.31 34.14 20.77
CA LYS A 21 22.41 35.28 21.07
C LYS A 21 22.84 36.11 22.29
N ASP A 22 23.50 35.49 23.27
CA ASP A 22 23.95 36.15 24.49
C ASP A 22 25.30 36.87 24.35
N PHE A 23 25.97 36.72 23.19
CA PHE A 23 27.25 37.35 22.90
C PHE A 23 27.04 38.58 22.00
N LYS A 24 27.50 39.76 22.44
CA LYS A 24 27.35 41.01 21.68
C LYS A 24 28.32 41.07 20.48
N ILE A 25 27.95 40.38 19.40
CA ILE A 25 28.73 40.19 18.17
C ILE A 25 28.80 41.46 17.30
N ASP A 26 27.93 42.45 17.55
CA ASP A 26 27.84 43.69 16.76
C ASP A 26 29.13 44.54 16.76
N GLN A 27 30.01 44.33 17.76
CA GLN A 27 31.33 44.96 17.78
C GLN A 27 32.35 44.13 16.99
N ASN A 28 33.08 44.78 16.08
CA ASN A 28 34.11 44.14 15.24
C ASN A 28 35.11 43.28 16.04
N TYR A 29 35.52 43.75 17.22
CA TYR A 29 36.44 43.03 18.10
C TYR A 29 35.87 41.71 18.63
N ASN A 30 34.58 41.67 18.98
CA ASN A 30 33.92 40.47 19.50
C ASN A 30 33.67 39.44 18.41
N TYR A 31 33.29 39.89 17.20
CA TYR A 31 33.15 39.00 16.04
C TYR A 31 34.49 38.35 15.67
N GLU A 32 35.58 39.13 15.59
CA GLU A 32 36.91 38.58 15.30
C GLU A 32 37.36 37.57 16.36
N ARG A 33 37.12 37.88 17.64
CA ARG A 33 37.42 36.98 18.75
C ARG A 33 36.65 35.67 18.62
N LEU A 34 35.35 35.72 18.34
CA LEU A 34 34.52 34.53 18.18
C LEU A 34 34.99 33.64 17.02
N LEU A 35 35.37 34.23 15.89
CA LEU A 35 35.94 33.47 14.76
C LEU A 35 37.26 32.78 15.14
N LYS A 36 38.11 33.44 15.93
CA LYS A 36 39.35 32.83 16.44
C LYS A 36 39.05 31.65 17.36
N GLU A 37 38.06 31.77 18.25
CA GLU A 37 37.64 30.68 19.13
C GLU A 37 37.06 29.50 18.35
N ILE A 38 36.17 29.74 17.38
CA ILE A 38 35.62 28.68 16.51
C ILE A 38 36.76 27.98 15.75
N ARG A 39 37.71 28.75 15.20
CA ARG A 39 38.91 28.20 14.57
C ARG A 39 39.71 27.34 15.55
N GLN A 40 39.91 27.79 16.79
CA GLN A 40 40.61 26.98 17.79
C GLN A 40 39.86 25.68 18.10
N GLN A 41 38.53 25.74 18.25
CA GLN A 41 37.71 24.54 18.46
C GLN A 41 37.88 23.54 17.32
N VAL A 42 37.81 24.01 16.07
CA VAL A 42 37.98 23.15 14.89
C VAL A 42 39.42 22.61 14.79
N LEU A 43 40.44 23.41 15.07
CA LEU A 43 41.83 22.99 14.89
C LEU A 43 42.34 22.09 16.03
N PHE A 44 41.91 22.32 17.27
CA PHE A 44 42.48 21.67 18.43
C PHE A 44 41.57 20.61 19.06
N TYR A 45 40.25 20.71 18.85
CA TYR A 45 39.28 19.84 19.53
C TYR A 45 38.51 18.92 18.57
N LEU A 46 38.41 19.25 17.29
CA LEU A 46 37.83 18.35 16.30
C LEU A 46 38.81 17.21 15.98
N LYS A 47 38.45 15.99 16.38
CA LYS A 47 39.21 14.78 16.05
C LYS A 47 38.62 14.11 14.82
N VAL A 48 39.43 13.98 13.77
CA VAL A 48 39.07 13.24 12.56
C VAL A 48 39.80 11.90 12.57
N ILE A 49 39.06 10.80 12.52
CA ILE A 49 39.63 9.47 12.37
C ILE A 49 39.77 9.19 10.87
N TYR A 50 41.01 9.10 10.40
CA TYR A 50 41.31 8.71 9.02
C TYR A 50 41.78 7.26 8.99
N ILE A 51 41.08 6.42 8.23
CA ILE A 51 41.45 5.03 8.02
C ILE A 51 41.88 4.90 6.56
N THR A 52 43.17 4.62 6.35
CA THR A 52 43.72 4.34 5.02
C THR A 52 43.73 2.84 4.79
N VAL A 53 43.25 2.42 3.62
CA VAL A 53 43.33 1.03 3.17
C VAL A 53 44.12 0.95 1.89
N LYS A 54 44.73 -0.22 1.64
CA LYS A 54 45.53 -0.44 0.43
C LYS A 54 44.65 -0.64 -0.80
N GLU A 55 43.49 -1.25 -0.61
CA GLU A 55 42.56 -1.66 -1.66
C GLU A 55 41.16 -1.10 -1.35
N GLU A 56 40.43 -0.59 -2.33
CA GLU A 56 39.11 0.01 -2.13
C GLU A 56 38.12 -0.97 -1.45
N TYR A 57 38.20 -2.27 -1.76
CA TYR A 57 37.37 -3.29 -1.13
C TYR A 57 37.57 -3.41 0.40
N GLN A 58 38.77 -3.12 0.90
CA GLN A 58 39.02 -3.13 2.34
C GLN A 58 38.31 -1.96 3.04
N ALA A 59 38.16 -0.81 2.36
CA ALA A 59 37.35 0.30 2.88
C ALA A 59 35.89 -0.13 3.05
N TYR A 60 35.36 -0.91 2.10
CA TYR A 60 34.01 -1.48 2.19
C TYR A 60 33.86 -2.46 3.37
N ILE A 61 34.81 -3.36 3.60
CA ILE A 61 34.76 -4.30 4.75
C ILE A 61 34.80 -3.53 6.07
N ILE A 62 35.69 -2.53 6.17
CA ILE A 62 35.79 -1.68 7.36
C ILE A 62 34.49 -0.92 7.57
N PHE A 63 33.88 -0.41 6.50
CA PHE A 63 32.58 0.26 6.56
C PHE A 63 31.46 -0.69 7.01
N GLU A 64 31.37 -1.92 6.49
CA GLU A 64 30.41 -2.93 6.95
C GLU A 64 30.62 -3.27 8.44
N THR A 65 31.88 -3.41 8.88
CA THR A 65 32.23 -3.80 10.25
C THR A 65 31.98 -2.67 11.27
N LEU A 66 32.24 -1.42 10.89
CA LEU A 66 31.97 -0.24 11.73
C LEU A 66 30.47 0.01 11.85
N ASN A 67 29.69 -0.16 10.77
CA ASN A 67 28.24 0.00 10.82
C ASN A 67 27.54 -1.12 11.60
N ALA A 68 28.11 -2.32 11.68
CA ALA A 68 27.62 -3.41 12.54
C ALA A 68 27.71 -3.09 14.05
N ARG A 69 28.48 -2.07 14.44
CA ARG A 69 28.62 -1.58 15.82
C ARG A 69 27.93 -0.22 16.06
N GLY A 70 27.32 0.39 15.04
CA GLY A 70 26.63 1.69 15.06
C GLY A 70 25.18 1.62 14.57
N ILE A 71 24.65 2.69 13.95
CA ILE A 71 23.34 2.63 13.27
C ILE A 71 23.46 1.64 12.11
N ASN A 72 22.78 0.50 12.22
CA ASN A 72 22.84 -0.56 11.22
C ASN A 72 22.46 -0.03 9.83
N LEU A 73 23.34 -0.21 8.84
CA LEU A 73 22.98 -0.08 7.44
C LEU A 73 21.78 -0.99 7.15
N SER A 74 20.81 -0.49 6.38
CA SER A 74 19.69 -1.34 6.00
C SER A 74 20.19 -2.48 5.09
N PHE A 75 19.51 -3.63 5.10
CA PHE A 75 19.88 -4.74 4.22
C PHE A 75 19.86 -4.33 2.73
N VAL A 76 19.07 -3.32 2.38
CA VAL A 76 19.01 -2.74 1.05
C VAL A 76 20.26 -1.94 0.73
N ASP A 77 20.79 -1.18 1.69
CA ASP A 77 22.08 -0.49 1.53
C ASP A 77 23.23 -1.48 1.34
N LEU A 78 23.20 -2.62 2.03
CA LEU A 78 24.19 -3.67 1.85
C LEU A 78 24.11 -4.29 0.45
N ILE A 79 22.90 -4.58 -0.06
CA ILE A 79 22.69 -5.04 -1.44
C ILE A 79 23.21 -4.00 -2.44
N LYS A 80 22.87 -2.72 -2.25
CA LYS A 80 23.34 -1.60 -3.08
C LYS A 80 24.86 -1.55 -3.16
N ASN A 81 25.54 -1.63 -2.01
CA ASN A 81 26.99 -1.55 -1.94
C ASN A 81 27.63 -2.72 -2.71
N LYS A 82 27.08 -3.94 -2.58
CA LYS A 82 27.54 -5.10 -3.33
C LYS A 82 27.37 -4.94 -4.84
N LEU A 83 26.20 -4.46 -5.28
CA LEU A 83 25.94 -4.18 -6.70
C LEU A 83 26.89 -3.14 -7.26
N PHE A 84 27.12 -2.04 -6.54
CA PHE A 84 28.03 -0.99 -6.98
C PHE A 84 29.46 -1.52 -7.10
N LYS A 85 29.93 -2.30 -6.12
CA LYS A 85 31.26 -2.91 -6.20
C LYS A 85 31.48 -3.71 -7.49
N GLU A 86 30.50 -4.51 -7.90
CA GLU A 86 30.59 -5.35 -9.10
C GLU A 86 30.49 -4.53 -10.39
N LEU A 87 29.62 -3.51 -10.39
CA LEU A 87 29.31 -2.71 -11.56
C LEU A 87 30.29 -1.54 -11.79
N ASN A 88 31.36 -1.45 -11.00
CA ASN A 88 32.41 -0.42 -11.11
C ASN A 88 33.41 -0.65 -12.27
N GLN A 89 33.25 -1.69 -13.10
CA GLN A 89 34.28 -2.10 -14.06
C GLN A 89 34.19 -1.45 -15.45
N GLN A 90 33.14 -0.68 -15.77
CA GLN A 90 33.07 0.03 -17.05
C GLN A 90 32.55 1.46 -16.88
N HIS A 91 33.35 2.43 -17.30
CA HIS A 91 32.89 3.82 -17.43
C HIS A 91 31.64 3.87 -18.32
N PRO A 92 30.60 4.68 -17.97
CA PRO A 92 30.54 5.55 -16.80
C PRO A 92 29.81 4.87 -15.63
N ASP A 93 30.45 4.93 -14.45
CA ASP A 93 29.94 4.59 -13.10
C ASP A 93 28.58 5.21 -12.75
N ASP A 94 28.06 6.09 -13.60
CA ASP A 94 26.76 6.71 -13.48
C ASP A 94 25.62 5.75 -13.77
N THR A 95 25.79 4.67 -14.53
CA THR A 95 24.64 3.84 -14.93
C THR A 95 24.00 3.15 -13.73
N ALA A 96 24.77 2.44 -12.90
CA ALA A 96 24.26 1.77 -11.70
C ALA A 96 23.75 2.76 -10.64
N LYS A 97 24.46 3.88 -10.43
CA LYS A 97 24.05 4.94 -9.51
C LYS A 97 22.76 5.63 -9.97
N THR A 98 22.61 5.88 -11.26
CA THR A 98 21.42 6.48 -11.87
C THR A 98 20.24 5.53 -11.80
N LYS A 99 20.45 4.25 -12.12
CA LYS A 99 19.46 3.18 -11.94
C LYS A 99 18.97 3.12 -10.49
N TRP A 100 19.88 3.15 -9.51
CA TRP A 100 19.51 3.15 -8.10
C TRP A 100 18.79 4.43 -7.64
N LYS A 101 19.19 5.61 -8.15
CA LYS A 101 18.47 6.87 -7.93
C LYS A 101 17.04 6.81 -8.49
N LYS A 102 16.87 6.30 -9.72
CA LYS A 102 15.56 6.07 -10.34
C LYS A 102 14.71 5.14 -9.48
N LEU A 103 15.27 4.02 -9.02
CA LEU A 103 14.57 3.08 -8.14
C LEU A 103 14.06 3.77 -6.86
N ARG A 104 14.92 4.54 -6.17
CA ARG A 104 14.49 5.30 -4.98
C ARG A 104 13.38 6.28 -5.29
N PHE A 105 13.54 7.05 -6.37
CA PHE A 105 12.52 8.01 -6.80
C PHE A 105 11.17 7.34 -7.08
N LEU A 106 11.18 6.20 -7.78
CA LEU A 106 9.97 5.42 -8.05
C LEU A 106 9.25 5.01 -6.77
N ILE A 107 9.97 4.43 -5.80
CA ILE A 107 9.36 3.96 -4.55
C ILE A 107 8.93 5.12 -3.63
N SER A 108 9.53 6.30 -3.75
CA SER A 108 9.10 7.51 -3.03
C SER A 108 8.10 8.38 -3.81
N SER A 109 7.70 7.99 -5.02
CA SER A 109 6.91 8.85 -5.92
C SER A 109 5.44 9.00 -5.52
N ARG A 110 4.90 8.10 -4.69
CA ARG A 110 3.51 8.10 -4.26
C ARG A 110 3.37 7.75 -2.79
N GLU A 111 2.36 8.33 -2.15
CA GLU A 111 1.97 7.95 -0.80
C GLU A 111 1.44 6.50 -0.76
N GLY A 112 1.71 5.82 0.37
CA GLY A 112 1.23 4.46 0.63
C GLY A 112 2.06 3.32 0.02
N LEU A 113 3.15 3.62 -0.69
CA LEU A 113 4.03 2.59 -1.28
C LEU A 113 4.82 1.80 -0.23
N GLY A 114 5.15 2.44 0.90
CA GLY A 114 6.06 1.92 1.91
C GLY A 114 7.51 2.31 1.63
N SER A 115 8.45 1.73 2.37
CA SER A 115 9.87 2.04 2.22
C SER A 115 10.54 1.21 1.11
N LEU A 116 11.75 1.59 0.70
CA LEU A 116 12.55 0.82 -0.25
C LEU A 116 12.82 -0.60 0.28
N GLU A 117 13.05 -0.75 1.58
CA GLU A 117 13.20 -2.03 2.28
C GLU A 117 11.97 -2.91 2.10
N THR A 118 10.77 -2.33 2.22
CA THR A 118 9.52 -3.07 2.05
C THR A 118 9.38 -3.57 0.61
N PHE A 119 9.67 -2.72 -0.38
CA PHE A 119 9.67 -3.12 -1.78
C PHE A 119 10.69 -4.22 -2.06
N VAL A 120 11.97 -4.02 -1.71
CA VAL A 120 13.04 -4.99 -2.01
C VAL A 120 12.76 -6.32 -1.32
N ARG A 121 12.21 -6.32 -0.10
CA ARG A 121 11.78 -7.56 0.57
C ARG A 121 10.66 -8.25 -0.21
N HIS A 122 9.60 -7.54 -0.61
CA HIS A 122 8.51 -8.14 -1.40
C HIS A 122 9.00 -8.68 -2.74
N TRP A 123 9.87 -7.93 -3.42
CA TRP A 123 10.53 -8.35 -4.64
C TRP A 123 11.32 -9.64 -4.43
N TRP A 124 12.13 -9.71 -3.37
CA TRP A 124 12.90 -10.90 -2.99
C TRP A 124 12.00 -12.12 -2.72
N ILE A 125 10.92 -11.92 -1.96
CA ILE A 125 9.93 -12.95 -1.62
C ILE A 125 9.28 -13.55 -2.88
N SER A 126 9.03 -12.72 -3.89
CA SER A 126 8.40 -13.13 -5.15
C SER A 126 9.29 -13.96 -6.08
N ARG A 127 10.62 -13.92 -5.89
CA ARG A 127 11.61 -14.54 -6.80
C ARG A 127 12.45 -15.64 -6.15
N TYR A 128 12.87 -15.46 -4.90
CA TYR A 128 13.93 -16.28 -4.30
C TYR A 128 13.47 -17.06 -3.08
N SER A 129 13.11 -16.40 -1.98
CA SER A 129 12.74 -17.10 -0.74
C SER A 129 11.96 -16.23 0.24
N TYR A 130 11.19 -16.90 1.10
CA TYR A 130 10.45 -16.24 2.18
C TYR A 130 11.40 -15.97 3.37
N LYS A 131 11.78 -14.71 3.58
CA LYS A 131 12.71 -14.29 4.63
C LYS A 131 12.24 -13.00 5.31
N SER A 132 12.61 -12.82 6.58
CA SER A 132 12.53 -11.53 7.26
C SER A 132 13.56 -10.57 6.68
N ALA A 133 13.33 -9.25 6.80
CA ALA A 133 14.23 -8.21 6.28
C ALA A 133 15.70 -8.44 6.67
N GLU A 134 15.96 -8.73 7.94
CA GLU A 134 17.30 -9.02 8.49
C GLU A 134 18.00 -10.21 7.80
N LYS A 135 17.23 -11.20 7.34
CA LYS A 135 17.75 -12.43 6.73
C LYS A 135 17.86 -12.34 5.20
N VAL A 136 17.33 -11.29 4.57
CA VAL A 136 17.39 -11.10 3.11
C VAL A 136 18.83 -10.94 2.65
N TYR A 137 19.63 -10.09 3.30
CA TYR A 137 21.02 -9.87 2.86
C TYR A 137 21.88 -11.14 2.96
N LYS A 138 21.68 -11.95 4.02
CA LYS A 138 22.37 -13.24 4.15
C LYS A 138 22.03 -14.16 2.97
N ALA A 139 20.75 -14.32 2.65
CA ALA A 139 20.31 -15.15 1.52
C ALA A 139 20.78 -14.60 0.16
N PHE A 140 20.83 -13.27 0.02
CA PHE A 140 21.43 -12.61 -1.15
C PHE A 140 22.91 -12.94 -1.28
N LYS A 141 23.70 -12.83 -0.21
CA LYS A 141 25.13 -13.12 -0.22
C LYS A 141 25.41 -14.60 -0.56
N GLU A 142 24.62 -15.53 -0.04
CA GLU A 142 24.71 -16.95 -0.38
C GLU A 142 24.52 -17.17 -1.89
N LYS A 143 23.45 -16.63 -2.48
CA LYS A 143 23.20 -16.72 -3.93
C LYS A 143 24.24 -15.99 -4.77
N TRP A 144 24.70 -14.83 -4.29
CA TRP A 144 25.74 -14.05 -4.95
C TRP A 144 27.05 -14.82 -5.04
N ASN A 145 27.49 -15.44 -3.94
CA ASN A 145 28.75 -16.18 -3.90
C ASN A 145 28.71 -17.49 -4.69
N ASN A 146 27.52 -18.00 -5.00
CA ASN A 146 27.31 -19.16 -5.86
C ASN A 146 27.16 -18.78 -7.35
N ASP A 147 27.42 -17.52 -7.72
CA ASP A 147 27.25 -16.98 -9.08
C ASP A 147 25.82 -17.11 -9.65
N GLU A 148 24.81 -17.23 -8.78
CA GLU A 148 23.39 -17.32 -9.17
C GLU A 148 22.76 -15.95 -9.47
N ILE A 149 23.47 -14.85 -9.19
CA ILE A 149 23.00 -13.48 -9.37
C ILE A 149 23.93 -12.73 -10.32
N ASN A 150 23.42 -12.36 -11.49
CA ASN A 150 24.08 -11.39 -12.37
C ASN A 150 23.74 -9.96 -11.91
N ALA A 151 24.75 -9.15 -11.61
CA ALA A 151 24.58 -7.80 -11.05
C ALA A 151 23.80 -6.84 -11.98
N ASN A 152 24.07 -6.88 -13.28
CA ASN A 152 23.39 -6.04 -14.28
C ASN A 152 21.91 -6.42 -14.40
N GLN A 153 21.63 -7.72 -14.55
CA GLN A 153 20.26 -8.21 -14.62
C GLN A 153 19.50 -7.92 -13.32
N PHE A 154 20.15 -8.08 -12.17
CA PHE A 154 19.52 -7.86 -10.87
C PHE A 154 18.99 -6.43 -10.71
N ILE A 155 19.80 -5.41 -11.05
CA ILE A 155 19.37 -4.01 -10.92
C ILE A 155 18.29 -3.65 -11.96
N ASP A 156 18.37 -4.21 -13.16
CA ASP A 156 17.38 -3.97 -14.22
C ASP A 156 16.02 -4.60 -13.88
N ASP A 157 16.04 -5.83 -13.39
CA ASP A 157 14.85 -6.52 -12.89
C ASP A 157 14.21 -5.79 -11.72
N LEU A 158 15.03 -5.25 -10.81
CA LEU A 158 14.55 -4.51 -9.66
C LEU A 158 13.83 -3.22 -10.07
N ILE A 159 14.33 -2.50 -11.07
CA ILE A 159 13.68 -1.28 -11.61
C ILE A 159 12.41 -1.63 -12.38
N SER A 160 12.48 -2.61 -13.29
CA SER A 160 11.33 -3.07 -14.07
C SER A 160 10.16 -3.47 -13.17
N ASP A 161 10.47 -4.14 -12.06
CA ASP A 161 9.46 -4.54 -11.09
C ASP A 161 9.00 -3.41 -10.17
N ALA A 162 9.84 -2.40 -9.89
CA ALA A 162 9.42 -1.22 -9.14
C ALA A 162 8.32 -0.45 -9.89
N GLU A 163 8.42 -0.32 -11.20
CA GLU A 163 7.39 0.33 -12.05
C GLU A 163 6.04 -0.40 -11.97
N LYS A 164 6.06 -1.74 -11.90
CA LYS A 164 4.87 -2.58 -11.68
C LYS A 164 4.35 -2.44 -10.26
N TYR A 165 5.26 -2.49 -9.28
CA TYR A 165 4.94 -2.47 -7.86
C TYR A 165 4.24 -1.19 -7.44
N ILE A 166 4.62 -0.04 -8.01
CA ILE A 166 3.93 1.24 -7.75
C ILE A 166 2.43 1.13 -8.06
N LYS A 167 2.09 0.57 -9.23
CA LYS A 167 0.69 0.40 -9.65
C LYS A 167 -0.08 -0.57 -8.76
N ILE A 168 0.61 -1.56 -8.18
CA ILE A 168 0.03 -2.55 -7.26
C ILE A 168 -0.20 -1.95 -5.87
N ALA A 169 0.81 -1.27 -5.32
CA ALA A 169 0.81 -0.80 -3.94
C ALA A 169 0.04 0.52 -3.75
N SER A 170 0.06 1.41 -4.76
CA SER A 170 -0.70 2.66 -4.77
C SER A 170 -1.32 2.89 -6.15
N PRO A 171 -2.36 2.11 -6.50
CA PRO A 171 -3.05 2.21 -7.79
C PRO A 171 -3.62 3.62 -7.99
N ASN A 172 -3.41 4.17 -9.19
CA ASN A 172 -4.03 5.41 -9.65
C ASN A 172 -4.90 5.10 -10.88
N TRP A 173 -6.06 5.75 -11.01
CA TRP A 173 -6.97 5.60 -12.15
C TRP A 173 -6.27 5.79 -13.51
N ASP A 174 -5.33 6.74 -13.58
CA ASP A 174 -4.63 7.13 -14.81
C ASP A 174 -3.57 6.11 -15.26
N ASP A 175 -3.16 5.19 -14.38
CA ASP A 175 -2.26 4.09 -14.74
C ASP A 175 -2.91 3.08 -15.70
N TRP A 176 -4.24 3.07 -15.76
CA TRP A 176 -5.07 2.06 -16.42
C TRP A 176 -5.90 2.72 -17.50
N LYS A 177 -5.27 3.03 -18.64
CA LYS A 177 -5.89 3.84 -19.69
C LYS A 177 -7.02 3.11 -20.42
N GLN A 178 -6.89 1.79 -20.58
CA GLN A 178 -7.86 0.99 -21.30
C GLN A 178 -9.04 0.58 -20.41
N GLN A 179 -10.26 0.61 -20.96
CA GLN A 179 -11.47 0.27 -20.21
C GLN A 179 -11.41 -1.16 -19.64
N GLU A 180 -10.84 -2.11 -20.38
CA GLU A 180 -10.68 -3.50 -19.94
C GLU A 180 -9.73 -3.70 -18.75
N GLU A 181 -8.88 -2.71 -18.47
CA GLU A 181 -7.94 -2.70 -17.34
C GLU A 181 -8.53 -2.00 -16.10
N LYS A 182 -9.66 -1.29 -16.22
CA LYS A 182 -10.28 -0.60 -15.07
C LYS A 182 -10.74 -1.54 -13.97
N ASP A 183 -11.02 -2.81 -14.28
CA ASP A 183 -11.33 -3.80 -13.26
C ASP A 183 -10.09 -4.21 -12.45
N ILE A 184 -8.88 -4.16 -13.04
CA ILE A 184 -7.62 -4.34 -12.30
C ILE A 184 -7.44 -3.20 -11.29
N TYR A 185 -7.66 -1.96 -11.72
CA TYR A 185 -7.63 -0.80 -10.83
C TYR A 185 -8.57 -0.99 -9.64
N ARG A 186 -9.83 -1.37 -9.90
CA ARG A 186 -10.85 -1.54 -8.85
C ARG A 186 -10.42 -2.59 -7.82
N SER A 187 -9.97 -3.76 -8.27
CA SER A 187 -9.50 -4.79 -7.36
C SER A 187 -8.27 -4.36 -6.56
N LEU A 188 -7.28 -3.72 -7.18
CA LEU A 188 -6.10 -3.23 -6.46
C LEU A 188 -6.47 -2.11 -5.46
N ASN A 189 -7.40 -1.24 -5.83
CA ASN A 189 -7.88 -0.17 -4.95
C ASN A 189 -8.68 -0.75 -3.77
N ALA A 190 -9.48 -1.80 -3.98
CA ALA A 190 -10.13 -2.54 -2.90
C ALA A 190 -9.09 -3.13 -1.94
N LEU A 191 -8.05 -3.80 -2.45
CA LEU A 191 -6.97 -4.34 -1.63
C LEU A 191 -6.18 -3.26 -0.87
N LYS A 192 -6.07 -2.04 -1.43
CA LYS A 192 -5.54 -0.87 -0.73
C LYS A 192 -6.47 -0.42 0.40
N ILE A 193 -7.78 -0.37 0.18
CA ILE A 193 -8.79 -0.05 1.22
C ILE A 193 -8.73 -1.07 2.36
N PHE A 194 -8.44 -2.34 2.06
CA PHE A 194 -8.28 -3.40 3.06
C PHE A 194 -6.92 -3.37 3.79
N GLU A 195 -6.05 -2.40 3.46
CA GLU A 195 -4.72 -2.21 4.04
C GLU A 195 -3.78 -3.43 3.90
N LEU A 196 -3.86 -4.12 2.75
CA LEU A 196 -3.13 -5.37 2.54
C LEU A 196 -1.81 -5.18 1.81
N SER A 197 -0.73 -5.63 2.46
CA SER A 197 0.63 -5.63 1.89
C SER A 197 1.16 -7.03 1.55
N GLN A 198 0.68 -8.07 2.23
CA GLN A 198 1.21 -9.44 2.12
C GLN A 198 0.94 -10.12 0.77
N ASN A 199 -0.08 -9.67 0.03
CA ASN A 199 -0.43 -10.19 -1.30
C ASN A 199 0.45 -9.63 -2.42
N ARG A 200 1.17 -8.52 -2.18
CA ARG A 200 1.91 -7.78 -3.21
C ARG A 200 3.00 -8.61 -3.91
N PRO A 201 3.79 -9.48 -3.24
CA PRO A 201 4.74 -10.36 -3.92
C PRO A 201 4.09 -11.27 -4.96
N PHE A 202 2.90 -11.80 -4.64
CA PHE A 202 2.15 -12.69 -5.53
C PHE A 202 1.58 -11.94 -6.72
N ILE A 203 0.96 -10.79 -6.48
CA ILE A 203 0.45 -9.93 -7.54
C ILE A 203 1.58 -9.47 -8.46
N LEU A 204 2.75 -9.15 -7.91
CA LEU A 204 3.93 -8.79 -8.71
C LEU A 204 4.36 -9.93 -9.64
N SER A 205 4.39 -11.18 -9.16
CA SER A 205 4.67 -12.34 -10.03
C SER A 205 3.61 -12.54 -11.12
N LEU A 206 2.33 -12.29 -10.84
CA LEU A 206 1.27 -12.34 -11.86
C LEU A 206 1.46 -11.26 -12.94
N PHE A 207 1.88 -10.06 -12.55
CA PHE A 207 2.16 -8.98 -13.49
C PHE A 207 3.34 -9.32 -14.41
N ARG A 208 4.39 -9.95 -13.87
CA ARG A 208 5.48 -10.49 -14.70
C ARG A 208 4.98 -11.54 -15.68
N ALA A 209 4.14 -12.48 -15.22
CA ALA A 209 3.56 -13.50 -16.09
C ALA A 209 2.67 -12.91 -17.20
N LYS A 210 1.90 -11.85 -16.91
CA LYS A 210 1.13 -11.09 -17.91
C LYS A 210 2.06 -10.43 -18.94
N GLU A 211 3.08 -9.73 -18.47
CA GLU A 211 4.05 -9.03 -19.34
C GLU A 211 4.81 -10.00 -20.25
N ALA A 212 5.19 -11.16 -19.71
CA ALA A 212 5.77 -12.27 -20.45
C ALA A 212 4.77 -13.03 -21.36
N LYS A 213 3.50 -12.60 -21.40
CA LYS A 213 2.41 -13.19 -22.19
C LYS A 213 2.13 -14.67 -21.88
N ILE A 214 2.48 -15.11 -20.66
CA ILE A 214 2.22 -16.49 -20.20
C ILE A 214 0.74 -16.63 -19.77
N ILE A 215 0.17 -15.57 -19.19
CA ILE A 215 -1.25 -15.51 -18.83
C ILE A 215 -1.95 -14.37 -19.58
N LYS A 216 -3.25 -14.54 -19.81
CA LYS A 216 -4.11 -13.53 -20.44
C LYS A 216 -4.55 -12.46 -19.44
N LEU A 217 -4.97 -11.31 -19.96
CA LEU A 217 -5.57 -10.24 -19.16
C LEU A 217 -6.80 -10.71 -18.38
N SER A 218 -7.63 -11.55 -18.99
CA SER A 218 -8.83 -12.13 -18.34
C SER A 218 -8.46 -12.99 -17.13
N GLU A 219 -7.42 -13.81 -17.22
CA GLU A 219 -6.94 -14.63 -16.11
C GLU A 219 -6.43 -13.78 -14.96
N LEU A 220 -5.63 -12.74 -15.26
CA LEU A 220 -5.17 -11.78 -14.25
C LEU A 220 -6.36 -11.14 -13.51
N LYS A 221 -7.39 -10.68 -14.24
CA LYS A 221 -8.60 -10.10 -13.65
C LYS A 221 -9.33 -11.09 -12.74
N ASN A 222 -9.52 -12.33 -13.18
CA ASN A 222 -10.20 -13.35 -12.39
C ASN A 222 -9.43 -13.70 -11.11
N ILE A 223 -8.09 -13.72 -11.18
CA ILE A 223 -7.26 -13.97 -10.00
C ILE A 223 -7.32 -12.78 -9.03
N LEU A 224 -7.28 -11.53 -9.52
CA LEU A 224 -7.40 -10.35 -8.67
C LEU A 224 -8.79 -10.24 -8.02
N ALA A 225 -9.86 -10.51 -8.76
CA ALA A 225 -11.22 -10.54 -8.23
C ALA A 225 -11.38 -11.62 -7.14
N PHE A 226 -10.74 -12.78 -7.31
CA PHE A 226 -10.69 -13.82 -6.27
C PHE A 226 -9.97 -13.33 -5.00
N ILE A 227 -8.79 -12.71 -5.15
CA ILE A 227 -8.01 -12.18 -4.02
C ILE A 227 -8.81 -11.10 -3.28
N GLU A 228 -9.47 -10.19 -4.02
CA GLU A 228 -10.36 -9.16 -3.48
C GLU A 228 -11.51 -9.77 -2.68
N GLY A 229 -12.26 -10.71 -3.25
CA GLY A 229 -13.38 -11.36 -2.58
C GLY A 229 -12.95 -12.13 -1.33
N PHE A 230 -11.87 -12.91 -1.43
CA PHE A 230 -11.31 -13.64 -0.29
C PHE A 230 -10.94 -12.68 0.84
N HIS A 231 -10.21 -11.62 0.54
CA HIS A 231 -9.75 -10.69 1.57
C HIS A 231 -10.82 -9.77 2.12
N PHE A 232 -11.88 -9.51 1.36
CA PHE A 232 -13.05 -8.85 1.90
C PHE A 232 -13.66 -9.67 3.05
N LEU A 233 -13.93 -10.96 2.80
CA LEU A 233 -14.51 -11.87 3.80
C LEU A 233 -13.52 -12.13 4.95
N PHE A 234 -12.26 -12.41 4.63
CA PHE A 234 -11.26 -12.86 5.61
C PHE A 234 -10.66 -11.71 6.42
N ASN A 235 -10.30 -10.59 5.79
CA ASN A 235 -9.56 -9.49 6.45
C ASN A 235 -10.41 -8.25 6.68
N ALA A 236 -11.05 -7.72 5.63
CA ALA A 236 -11.67 -6.39 5.69
C ALA A 236 -12.82 -6.34 6.70
N VAL A 237 -13.65 -7.37 6.73
CA VAL A 237 -14.76 -7.49 7.69
C VAL A 237 -14.33 -8.25 8.94
N CYS A 238 -13.81 -9.48 8.80
CA CYS A 238 -13.59 -10.36 9.96
C CYS A 238 -12.26 -10.18 10.69
N SER A 239 -11.33 -9.35 10.17
CA SER A 239 -10.00 -9.13 10.78
C SER A 239 -9.26 -10.42 11.19
N MET A 240 -9.42 -11.49 10.40
CA MET A 240 -8.88 -12.80 10.74
C MET A 240 -7.35 -12.76 10.82
N ARG A 241 -6.79 -13.58 11.71
CA ARG A 241 -5.32 -13.68 11.81
C ARG A 241 -4.75 -14.24 10.52
N ALA A 242 -3.88 -13.46 9.87
CA ALA A 242 -3.21 -13.81 8.62
C ALA A 242 -2.14 -14.93 8.75
N SER A 243 -2.19 -15.75 9.79
CA SER A 243 -1.19 -16.81 10.00
C SER A 243 -1.18 -17.79 8.83
N GLY A 244 0.00 -17.94 8.23
CA GLY A 244 0.23 -18.77 7.04
C GLY A 244 -0.22 -18.17 5.70
N ILE A 245 -0.95 -17.05 5.68
CA ILE A 245 -1.39 -16.39 4.43
C ILE A 245 -0.20 -15.85 3.64
N GLU A 246 0.69 -15.10 4.28
CA GLU A 246 1.91 -14.58 3.66
C GLU A 246 2.79 -15.72 3.12
N GLY A 247 2.84 -16.85 3.84
CA GLY A 247 3.55 -18.05 3.41
C GLY A 247 2.96 -18.68 2.14
N SER A 248 1.63 -18.81 2.06
CA SER A 248 0.94 -19.29 0.87
C SER A 248 1.15 -18.36 -0.33
N TYR A 249 1.01 -17.04 -0.14
CA TYR A 249 1.30 -16.06 -1.19
C TYR A 249 2.75 -16.16 -1.66
N SER A 250 3.69 -16.22 -0.72
CA SER A 250 5.11 -16.32 -1.03
C SER A 250 5.46 -17.58 -1.81
N LYS A 251 4.90 -18.73 -1.43
CA LYS A 251 5.10 -20.00 -2.14
C LYS A 251 4.54 -19.93 -3.56
N ALA A 252 3.31 -19.43 -3.71
CA ALA A 252 2.67 -19.32 -5.02
C ALA A 252 3.37 -18.29 -5.93
N ALA A 253 3.85 -17.17 -5.37
CA ALA A 253 4.57 -16.13 -6.10
C ALA A 253 5.84 -16.67 -6.76
N ARG A 254 6.63 -17.44 -6.01
CA ARG A 254 7.85 -18.09 -6.55
C ARG A 254 7.53 -19.15 -7.58
N ALA A 255 6.52 -19.99 -7.30
CA ALA A 255 6.11 -21.03 -8.25
C ALA A 255 5.63 -20.43 -9.58
N ILE A 256 4.95 -19.27 -9.56
CA ILE A 256 4.57 -18.53 -10.78
C ILE A 256 5.80 -17.97 -11.48
N PHE A 257 6.76 -17.40 -10.73
CA PHE A 257 7.98 -16.85 -11.30
C PHE A 257 8.84 -17.92 -12.00
N GLU A 258 8.87 -19.14 -11.47
CA GLU A 258 9.58 -20.29 -12.05
C GLU A 258 8.79 -20.98 -13.17
N ALA A 259 7.49 -20.69 -13.32
CA ALA A 259 6.65 -21.32 -14.33
C ALA A 259 6.94 -20.76 -15.73
N ASN A 260 7.06 -21.66 -16.70
CA ASN A 260 7.39 -21.34 -18.09
C ASN A 260 6.22 -21.52 -19.06
N ASN A 261 5.03 -21.86 -18.58
CA ASN A 261 3.82 -21.99 -19.40
C ASN A 261 2.54 -21.78 -18.58
N ASP A 262 1.45 -21.54 -19.30
CA ASP A 262 0.10 -21.31 -18.79
C ASP A 262 -0.39 -22.45 -17.90
N LYS A 263 -0.28 -23.71 -18.35
CA LYS A 263 -0.79 -24.91 -17.65
C LYS A 263 -0.21 -25.05 -16.25
N LYS A 264 1.08 -24.75 -16.07
CA LYS A 264 1.73 -24.76 -14.75
C LYS A 264 1.16 -23.67 -13.85
N ILE A 265 1.01 -22.44 -14.37
CA ILE A 265 0.42 -21.33 -13.62
C ILE A 265 -1.01 -21.67 -13.23
N THR A 266 -1.85 -22.17 -14.15
CA THR A 266 -3.23 -22.57 -13.85
C THR A 266 -3.30 -23.56 -12.69
N LYS A 267 -2.43 -24.59 -12.67
CA LYS A 267 -2.35 -25.55 -11.55
C LYS A 267 -1.97 -24.88 -10.23
N ILE A 268 -1.00 -23.98 -10.24
CA ILE A 268 -0.58 -23.21 -9.06
C ILE A 268 -1.74 -22.38 -8.53
N ILE A 269 -2.48 -21.69 -9.41
CA ILE A 269 -3.64 -20.87 -9.05
C ILE A 269 -4.75 -21.73 -8.45
N ILE A 270 -5.08 -22.89 -9.03
CA ILE A 270 -6.09 -23.79 -8.48
C ILE A 270 -5.73 -24.24 -7.07
N ILE A 271 -4.48 -24.66 -6.85
CA ILE A 271 -4.00 -25.08 -5.52
C ILE A 271 -4.05 -23.91 -4.54
N PHE A 272 -3.61 -22.72 -4.96
CA PHE A 272 -3.63 -21.51 -4.15
C PHE A 272 -5.07 -21.13 -3.76
N LYS A 273 -6.00 -21.10 -4.72
CA LYS A 273 -7.42 -20.79 -4.48
C LYS A 273 -8.02 -21.77 -3.47
N LYS A 274 -7.82 -23.07 -3.65
CA LYS A 274 -8.30 -24.09 -2.70
C LYS A 274 -7.78 -23.86 -1.27
N GLN A 275 -6.51 -23.48 -1.12
CA GLN A 275 -5.95 -23.17 0.20
C GLN A 275 -6.58 -21.93 0.85
N MET A 276 -6.93 -20.91 0.05
CA MET A 276 -7.57 -19.69 0.54
C MET A 276 -9.04 -19.93 0.89
N LEU A 277 -9.78 -20.67 0.05
CA LEU A 277 -11.18 -21.02 0.30
C LEU A 277 -11.36 -21.75 1.64
N ASN A 278 -10.44 -22.65 1.99
CA ASN A 278 -10.45 -23.37 3.27
C ASN A 278 -10.26 -22.47 4.52
N LYS A 279 -9.93 -21.20 4.33
CA LYS A 279 -9.71 -20.22 5.42
C LYS A 279 -10.86 -19.23 5.55
N ILE A 280 -11.84 -19.25 4.65
CA ILE A 280 -12.98 -18.33 4.69
C ILE A 280 -13.73 -18.53 6.01
N PRO A 281 -14.00 -17.45 6.77
CA PRO A 281 -14.80 -17.54 7.99
C PRO A 281 -16.22 -17.98 7.64
N ASN A 282 -16.89 -18.69 8.55
CA ASN A 282 -18.29 -19.03 8.34
C ASN A 282 -19.19 -17.78 8.38
N LYS A 283 -20.43 -17.94 7.89
CA LYS A 283 -21.41 -16.85 7.79
C LYS A 283 -21.67 -16.15 9.12
N ASN A 284 -21.79 -16.90 10.22
CA ASN A 284 -22.09 -16.33 11.54
C ASN A 284 -20.98 -15.38 12.01
N ILE A 285 -19.70 -15.79 11.91
CA ILE A 285 -18.56 -14.93 12.25
C ILE A 285 -18.56 -13.67 11.38
N PHE A 286 -18.87 -13.81 10.10
CA PHE A 286 -18.96 -12.66 9.19
C PHE A 286 -20.07 -11.70 9.60
N GLN A 287 -21.27 -12.20 9.89
CA GLN A 287 -22.40 -11.38 10.33
C GLN A 287 -22.08 -10.60 11.61
N GLU A 288 -21.52 -11.27 12.62
CA GLU A 288 -21.11 -10.64 13.88
C GLU A 288 -20.13 -9.48 13.64
N ASN A 289 -19.07 -9.71 12.86
CA ASN A 289 -18.09 -8.65 12.57
C ASN A 289 -18.63 -7.56 11.64
N PHE A 290 -19.57 -7.89 10.75
CA PHE A 290 -20.20 -6.92 9.85
C PHE A 290 -21.11 -5.94 10.62
N GLN A 291 -21.78 -6.40 11.68
CA GLN A 291 -22.62 -5.55 12.54
C GLN A 291 -21.81 -4.47 13.28
N GLU A 292 -20.53 -4.72 13.56
CA GLU A 292 -19.60 -3.77 14.19
C GLU A 292 -19.14 -2.64 13.24
N LEU A 293 -19.48 -2.72 11.94
CA LEU A 293 -19.13 -1.68 10.99
C LEU A 293 -19.95 -0.40 11.25
N THR A 294 -19.24 0.65 11.67
CA THR A 294 -19.87 1.93 12.02
C THR A 294 -19.23 3.13 11.31
N TYR A 295 -20.06 4.10 10.93
CA TYR A 295 -19.62 5.39 10.40
C TYR A 295 -20.44 6.54 10.95
N VAL A 296 -19.75 7.46 11.64
CA VAL A 296 -20.26 8.75 12.13
C VAL A 296 -19.14 9.79 12.00
N LYS A 297 -19.45 11.08 12.12
CA LYS A 297 -18.44 12.16 11.98
C LYS A 297 -17.27 12.00 12.95
N LYS A 298 -17.54 11.50 14.17
CA LYS A 298 -16.53 11.22 15.20
C LYS A 298 -15.68 9.97 14.94
N TYR A 299 -16.13 9.06 14.07
CA TYR A 299 -15.45 7.79 13.78
C TYR A 299 -15.54 7.45 12.28
N THR A 300 -14.43 7.65 11.58
CA THR A 300 -14.37 7.60 10.11
C THR A 300 -13.55 6.44 9.57
N LYS A 301 -12.96 5.61 10.44
CA LYS A 301 -12.06 4.51 10.05
C LYS A 301 -12.73 3.54 9.07
N ASN A 302 -13.98 3.17 9.31
CA ASN A 302 -14.70 2.20 8.47
C ASN A 302 -15.35 2.84 7.24
N LYS A 303 -15.29 4.17 7.08
CA LYS A 303 -15.97 4.92 6.00
C LYS A 303 -15.67 4.34 4.62
N LYS A 304 -14.38 4.13 4.31
CA LYS A 304 -13.94 3.64 2.99
C LYS A 304 -14.38 2.19 2.74
N LEU A 305 -14.37 1.36 3.78
CA LEU A 305 -14.86 -0.01 3.70
C LEU A 305 -16.38 -0.04 3.47
N ILE A 306 -17.14 0.79 4.18
CA ILE A 306 -18.60 0.89 4.00
C ILE A 306 -18.93 1.41 2.60
N GLN A 307 -18.22 2.42 2.09
CA GLN A 307 -18.37 2.88 0.71
C GLN A 307 -18.11 1.75 -0.29
N TYR A 308 -17.06 0.95 -0.08
CA TYR A 308 -16.77 -0.23 -0.89
C TYR A 308 -17.91 -1.27 -0.82
N ILE A 309 -18.46 -1.55 0.36
CA ILE A 309 -19.56 -2.51 0.54
C ILE A 309 -20.79 -2.06 -0.23
N LEU A 310 -21.21 -0.80 -0.06
CA LEU A 310 -22.39 -0.27 -0.76
C LEU A 310 -22.15 -0.22 -2.28
N PHE A 311 -20.93 0.10 -2.72
CA PHE A 311 -20.56 0.01 -4.14
C PHE A 311 -20.66 -1.43 -4.67
N LEU A 312 -20.16 -2.42 -3.93
CA LEU A 312 -20.22 -3.83 -4.30
C LEU A 312 -21.68 -4.30 -4.49
N ILE A 313 -22.55 -3.94 -3.54
CA ILE A 313 -23.99 -4.27 -3.59
C ILE A 313 -24.69 -3.55 -4.75
N GLU A 314 -24.39 -2.26 -4.94
CA GLU A 314 -24.97 -1.47 -6.01
C GLU A 314 -24.63 -2.06 -7.38
N VAL A 315 -23.36 -2.44 -7.61
CA VAL A 315 -22.95 -3.04 -8.88
C VAL A 315 -23.52 -4.45 -9.05
N SER A 316 -23.71 -5.23 -7.99
CA SER A 316 -24.29 -6.58 -8.10
C SER A 316 -25.78 -6.60 -8.39
N LYS A 317 -26.50 -5.50 -8.08
CA LYS A 317 -27.92 -5.35 -8.37
C LYS A 317 -28.21 -4.85 -9.79
N ARG A 318 -27.18 -4.49 -10.55
CA ARG A 318 -27.31 -4.03 -11.94
C ARG A 318 -27.22 -5.22 -12.89
N GLU A 319 -28.12 -5.25 -13.87
CA GLU A 319 -28.16 -6.30 -14.89
C GLU A 319 -26.99 -6.17 -15.89
N THR A 320 -26.60 -4.94 -16.23
CA THR A 320 -25.51 -4.65 -17.17
C THR A 320 -24.29 -4.07 -16.45
N LYS A 321 -23.14 -4.11 -17.13
CA LYS A 321 -21.87 -3.52 -16.62
C LYS A 321 -21.60 -2.11 -17.17
N GLU A 322 -22.60 -1.49 -17.79
CA GLU A 322 -22.48 -0.21 -18.49
C GLU A 322 -22.30 0.95 -17.52
N LEU A 323 -22.99 0.91 -16.38
CA LEU A 323 -22.97 1.95 -15.37
C LEU A 323 -22.28 1.47 -14.10
N LYS A 324 -21.28 2.24 -13.65
CA LYS A 324 -20.61 2.05 -12.36
C LYS A 324 -20.51 3.42 -11.68
N PRO A 325 -20.94 3.57 -10.42
CA PRO A 325 -20.86 4.85 -9.71
C PRO A 325 -19.40 5.32 -9.58
N ASP A 326 -19.15 6.58 -9.90
CA ASP A 326 -17.83 7.21 -9.72
C ASP A 326 -17.72 7.94 -8.36
N ASP A 327 -18.80 8.62 -7.96
CA ASP A 327 -18.96 9.21 -6.62
C ASP A 327 -20.07 8.50 -5.84
N LEU A 328 -19.77 8.13 -4.59
CA LEU A 328 -20.70 7.47 -3.67
C LEU A 328 -20.53 8.10 -2.30
N THR A 329 -21.49 8.94 -1.90
CA THR A 329 -21.54 9.48 -0.54
C THR A 329 -22.39 8.58 0.35
N LEU A 330 -22.10 8.61 1.65
CA LEU A 330 -22.87 7.87 2.66
C LEU A 330 -23.89 8.82 3.27
N GLU A 331 -25.16 8.56 3.00
CA GLU A 331 -26.28 9.25 3.62
C GLU A 331 -26.76 8.48 4.85
N HIS A 332 -27.02 9.20 5.94
CA HIS A 332 -27.58 8.67 7.18
C HIS A 332 -29.10 8.83 7.17
N ILE A 333 -29.85 7.72 7.08
CA ILE A 333 -31.33 7.76 7.03
C ILE A 333 -31.89 8.46 8.27
N LEU A 334 -31.54 7.97 9.47
CA LEU A 334 -31.62 8.76 10.69
C LEU A 334 -30.40 9.65 10.81
N SER A 335 -30.65 10.96 10.82
CA SER A 335 -29.61 11.99 10.95
C SER A 335 -28.76 11.78 12.21
N GLN A 336 -27.46 12.05 12.12
CA GLN A 336 -26.57 12.07 13.30
C GLN A 336 -26.99 13.08 14.38
N SER A 337 -27.83 14.06 14.06
CA SER A 337 -28.41 14.96 15.06
C SER A 337 -29.50 14.32 15.92
N SER A 338 -29.99 13.12 15.58
CA SER A 338 -31.16 12.51 16.23
C SER A 338 -30.84 11.62 17.45
N GLY A 339 -29.58 11.50 17.88
CA GLY A 339 -29.23 10.82 19.13
C GLY A 339 -28.16 9.74 19.01
N ASN A 340 -28.45 8.52 19.48
CA ASN A 340 -27.47 7.47 19.78
C ASN A 340 -26.60 7.06 18.57
N ASP A 341 -25.33 7.48 18.60
CA ASP A 341 -24.34 7.19 17.57
C ASP A 341 -24.10 5.70 17.33
N ASP A 342 -24.30 4.84 18.34
CA ASP A 342 -24.06 3.39 18.21
C ASP A 342 -25.09 2.74 17.27
N CYS A 343 -26.32 3.26 17.26
CA CYS A 343 -27.36 2.82 16.35
C CYS A 343 -27.25 3.55 15.00
N ILE A 344 -27.09 4.88 15.03
CA ILE A 344 -27.04 5.73 13.82
C ILE A 344 -25.86 5.37 12.93
N GLY A 345 -24.73 4.98 13.51
CA GLY A 345 -23.52 4.66 12.76
C GLY A 345 -23.56 3.34 11.99
N LYS A 346 -24.49 2.43 12.32
CA LYS A 346 -24.57 1.11 11.69
C LYS A 346 -24.83 1.20 10.19
N ILE A 347 -24.24 0.28 9.43
CA ILE A 347 -24.39 0.23 7.98
C ILE A 347 -25.85 0.09 7.51
N GLY A 348 -26.72 -0.53 8.31
CA GLY A 348 -28.16 -0.57 8.05
C GLY A 348 -28.81 0.81 8.00
N ASN A 349 -28.25 1.83 8.65
CA ASN A 349 -28.73 3.22 8.58
C ASN A 349 -28.11 4.02 7.41
N LEU A 350 -27.25 3.39 6.60
CA LEU A 350 -26.49 4.07 5.54
C LEU A 350 -27.00 3.71 4.14
N LEU A 351 -27.14 4.74 3.30
CA LEU A 351 -27.50 4.61 1.88
C LEU A 351 -26.45 5.27 0.97
N PRO A 352 -26.21 4.71 -0.23
CA PRO A 352 -25.46 5.41 -1.25
C PRO A 352 -26.33 6.52 -1.84
N LEU A 353 -25.81 7.74 -1.85
CA LEU A 353 -26.52 8.89 -2.40
C LEU A 353 -25.55 9.83 -3.12
N ALA A 354 -26.05 10.50 -4.16
CA ALA A 354 -25.27 11.53 -4.85
C ALA A 354 -25.04 12.72 -3.90
N LYS A 355 -23.87 13.37 -4.00
CA LYS A 355 -23.47 14.47 -3.10
C LYS A 355 -24.53 15.55 -2.98
N GLU A 356 -25.11 15.99 -4.09
CA GLU A 356 -26.14 17.04 -4.11
C GLU A 356 -27.44 16.61 -3.43
N LEU A 357 -27.85 15.35 -3.61
CA LEU A 357 -29.05 14.80 -2.95
C LEU A 357 -28.81 14.62 -1.46
N ASN A 358 -27.61 14.16 -1.07
CA ASN A 358 -27.22 14.03 0.33
C ASN A 358 -27.23 15.39 1.05
N GLN A 359 -26.67 16.43 0.42
CA GLN A 359 -26.75 17.80 0.94
C GLN A 359 -28.19 18.33 1.06
N LYS A 360 -29.11 17.94 0.16
CA LYS A 360 -30.52 18.30 0.25
C LYS A 360 -31.25 17.54 1.37
N ALA A 361 -30.79 16.34 1.71
CA ALA A 361 -31.36 15.50 2.76
C ALA A 361 -30.96 16.00 4.16
N ASP A 362 -29.67 16.31 4.35
CA ASP A 362 -29.11 16.89 5.57
C ASP A 362 -29.71 16.30 6.87
N ASN A 363 -30.24 17.15 7.76
CA ASN A 363 -30.85 16.77 9.03
C ASN A 363 -32.39 16.65 8.98
N LYS A 364 -32.98 16.59 7.78
CA LYS A 364 -34.44 16.48 7.61
C LYS A 364 -34.98 15.21 8.26
N SER A 365 -36.29 15.21 8.52
CA SER A 365 -36.96 14.04 9.05
C SER A 365 -36.95 12.88 8.04
N PHE A 366 -37.09 11.65 8.55
CA PHE A 366 -37.15 10.45 7.71
C PHE A 366 -38.17 10.58 6.56
N LYS A 367 -39.38 11.10 6.84
CA LYS A 367 -40.43 11.29 5.83
C LYS A 367 -40.02 12.25 4.72
N GLU A 368 -39.38 13.36 5.07
CA GLU A 368 -38.89 14.33 4.08
C GLU A 368 -37.71 13.81 3.26
N LYS A 369 -36.88 12.94 3.85
CA LYS A 369 -35.74 12.31 3.16
C LYS A 369 -36.19 11.31 2.09
N ILE A 370 -37.29 10.59 2.31
CA ILE A 370 -37.86 9.66 1.32
C ILE A 370 -38.15 10.36 -0.03
N GLU A 371 -38.73 11.57 -0.01
CA GLU A 371 -39.00 12.37 -1.22
C GLU A 371 -37.73 12.72 -2.01
N ILE A 372 -36.59 12.82 -1.32
CA ILE A 372 -35.29 13.06 -1.94
C ILE A 372 -34.72 11.76 -2.50
N TYR A 373 -34.89 10.65 -1.78
CA TYR A 373 -34.40 9.33 -2.18
C TYR A 373 -35.09 8.83 -3.45
N HIS A 374 -36.35 9.19 -3.71
CA HIS A 374 -37.03 8.94 -4.98
C HIS A 374 -36.28 9.47 -6.22
N LYS A 375 -35.45 10.50 -6.05
CA LYS A 375 -34.65 11.11 -7.13
C LYS A 375 -33.30 10.43 -7.33
N SER A 376 -32.95 9.45 -6.48
CA SER A 376 -31.67 8.74 -6.57
C SER A 376 -31.63 7.81 -7.77
N GLU A 377 -30.47 7.69 -8.39
CA GLU A 377 -30.18 6.69 -9.44
C GLU A 377 -29.51 5.42 -8.90
N PHE A 378 -29.19 5.40 -7.60
CA PHE A 378 -28.69 4.21 -6.94
C PHE A 378 -29.81 3.20 -6.76
N GLN A 379 -29.61 1.99 -7.29
CA GLN A 379 -30.58 0.90 -7.20
C GLN A 379 -30.85 0.54 -5.73
N LEU A 380 -29.82 0.50 -4.90
CA LEU A 380 -29.99 0.20 -3.46
C LEU A 380 -30.88 1.23 -2.75
N THR A 381 -30.82 2.49 -3.16
CA THR A 381 -31.63 3.58 -2.58
C THR A 381 -33.07 3.56 -3.12
N ARG A 382 -33.27 3.19 -4.39
CA ARG A 382 -34.61 2.99 -4.95
C ARG A 382 -35.33 1.82 -4.31
N GLU A 383 -34.63 0.69 -4.11
CA GLU A 383 -35.18 -0.47 -3.41
C GLU A 383 -35.54 -0.15 -1.96
N PHE A 384 -34.71 0.63 -1.27
CA PHE A 384 -35.00 1.10 0.08
C PHE A 384 -36.33 1.86 0.14
N VAL A 385 -36.57 2.77 -0.81
CA VAL A 385 -37.82 3.53 -0.89
C VAL A 385 -39.00 2.62 -1.23
N ALA A 386 -38.82 1.67 -2.15
CA ALA A 386 -39.87 0.73 -2.57
C ALA A 386 -40.37 -0.18 -1.43
N ASN A 387 -39.56 -0.41 -0.39
CA ASN A 387 -39.97 -1.17 0.80
C ASN A 387 -41.04 -0.44 1.65
N ASN A 388 -41.33 0.84 1.39
CA ASN A 388 -42.41 1.61 2.01
C ASN A 388 -42.41 1.58 3.55
N TYR A 389 -41.22 1.69 4.17
CA TYR A 389 -41.07 1.77 5.62
C TYR A 389 -41.89 2.93 6.20
N GLN A 390 -42.75 2.64 7.19
CA GLN A 390 -43.58 3.65 7.86
C GLN A 390 -42.81 4.38 8.96
N THR A 391 -41.92 3.65 9.63
CA THR A 391 -41.03 4.14 10.67
C THR A 391 -39.61 3.66 10.38
N TRP A 392 -38.64 4.42 10.88
CA TRP A 392 -37.24 4.04 10.79
C TRP A 392 -36.60 4.25 12.15
N GLY A 393 -36.17 3.14 12.77
CA GLY A 393 -35.59 3.11 14.10
C GLY A 393 -34.57 1.98 14.25
N GLU A 394 -34.17 1.72 15.48
CA GLU A 394 -33.13 0.74 15.79
C GLU A 394 -33.43 -0.68 15.27
N GLU A 395 -34.68 -1.12 15.39
CA GLU A 395 -35.13 -2.42 14.88
C GLU A 395 -34.89 -2.53 13.37
N GLN A 396 -35.41 -1.59 12.57
CA GLN A 396 -35.25 -1.60 11.11
C GLN A 396 -33.78 -1.45 10.69
N ILE A 397 -32.97 -0.68 11.43
CA ILE A 397 -31.53 -0.56 11.21
C ILE A 397 -30.84 -1.90 11.41
N ASN A 398 -31.15 -2.62 12.48
CA ASN A 398 -30.56 -3.92 12.78
C ASN A 398 -30.99 -4.98 11.75
N GLU A 399 -32.28 -5.03 11.40
CA GLU A 399 -32.80 -5.91 10.35
C GLU A 399 -32.10 -5.68 9.00
N ARG A 400 -31.99 -4.41 8.58
CA ARG A 400 -31.30 -4.07 7.32
C ARG A 400 -29.81 -4.39 7.41
N THR A 401 -29.17 -4.17 8.55
CA THR A 401 -27.75 -4.53 8.75
C THR A 401 -27.54 -6.04 8.53
N ASN A 402 -28.40 -6.87 9.11
CA ASN A 402 -28.34 -8.33 8.95
C ASN A 402 -28.61 -8.75 7.50
N ALA A 403 -29.63 -8.18 6.86
CA ALA A 403 -29.94 -8.48 5.46
C ALA A 403 -28.79 -8.10 4.51
N LEU A 404 -28.10 -6.98 4.76
CA LEU A 404 -26.92 -6.58 3.99
C LEU A 404 -25.72 -7.51 4.23
N ALA A 405 -25.52 -7.95 5.48
CA ALA A 405 -24.47 -8.90 5.81
C ALA A 405 -24.68 -10.23 5.06
N ASP A 406 -25.91 -10.76 5.10
CA ASP A 406 -26.28 -11.99 4.39
C ASP A 406 -26.06 -11.87 2.89
N TYR A 407 -26.59 -10.80 2.30
CA TYR A 407 -26.45 -10.54 0.88
C TYR A 407 -24.98 -10.46 0.45
N CYS A 408 -24.13 -9.76 1.21
CA CYS A 408 -22.71 -9.63 0.89
C CYS A 408 -21.97 -10.97 0.97
N TYR A 409 -22.22 -11.73 2.03
CA TYR A 409 -21.58 -13.02 2.24
C TYR A 409 -21.95 -13.99 1.12
N ASP A 410 -23.25 -14.13 0.84
CA ASP A 410 -23.76 -15.06 -0.17
C ASP A 410 -23.28 -14.67 -1.58
N LEU A 411 -23.35 -13.38 -1.92
CA LEU A 411 -22.86 -12.84 -3.19
C LEU A 411 -21.39 -13.20 -3.45
N LEU A 412 -20.53 -13.04 -2.43
CA LEU A 412 -19.11 -13.28 -2.58
C LEU A 412 -18.75 -14.76 -2.51
N GLN A 413 -19.47 -15.55 -1.71
CA GLN A 413 -19.27 -16.99 -1.70
C GLN A 413 -19.56 -17.59 -3.08
N THR A 414 -20.69 -17.23 -3.70
CA THR A 414 -21.01 -17.69 -5.08
C THR A 414 -19.96 -17.22 -6.10
N LYS A 415 -19.46 -15.98 -5.99
CA LYS A 415 -18.38 -15.49 -6.87
C LYS A 415 -17.07 -16.25 -6.68
N LEU A 416 -16.72 -16.60 -5.43
CA LEU A 416 -15.47 -17.30 -5.13
C LEU A 416 -15.52 -18.77 -5.56
N GLU A 417 -16.67 -19.42 -5.47
CA GLU A 417 -16.88 -20.80 -5.93
C GLU A 417 -16.90 -20.92 -7.45
N SER A 418 -17.35 -19.88 -8.16
CA SER A 418 -17.40 -19.84 -9.63
C SER A 418 -16.12 -19.36 -10.29
N SER A 419 -15.21 -18.72 -9.55
CA SER A 419 -13.95 -18.15 -10.06
C SER A 419 -12.77 -19.10 -9.94
#